data_AF-A0A1I6MC55-F1
#
_entry.id   AF-A0A1I6MC55-F1
#
_cell.length_a   1.000
_cell.length_b   1.000
_cell.length_c   1.000
_cell.angle_alpha   90.00
_cell.angle_beta   90.00
_cell.angle_gamma   90.00
#
_symmetry.space_group_name_H-M   'P 1'
#
loop_
_entity.id
_entity.type
_entity.pdbx_description
1 polymer ?
#
loop_
_entity_poly.entity_id
_entity_poly.type
_entity_poly.pdbx_seq_one_letter_code
_entity_poly.pdbx_strand_id
1 'polypeptide(L)'
;MPRLNVPMRFGGCLGYVVLLVAIGLTSLSASAAEGACDRNAPVNEGIQHEGTVNGNVGQHQHFCRDQPQAGVDACTASRYLLAGDRVRVISRCGNDVYVAYVGANGTSMGWVDASVVDTHAAPYTGESLDWLAGMPEQHPHWQVDMAPEYSDFLSRHVPTYLAYWGMSKEGTRQSLRETVEQTVGVGHPQRTDGRYVVINACRIHSCDEQGLIWVDLKTHMVIGAVVHYFFNSSRYDRQLLVWSLDVQSGHFPEAFVETLKTWNHGDVNIDTGPRPLNNGDRSHENRPFYAVRFIGADGRVAVLDDVRKLTQAASP
;
A
#
# COMPACT_ATOMS: atom_id res chain seq x y z
N MET A 1 -8.96 82.55 -17.25
CA MET A 1 -8.16 83.51 -16.47
C MET A 1 -7.78 82.83 -15.16
N PRO A 2 -6.63 83.11 -14.51
CA PRO A 2 -5.26 83.35 -14.99
C PRO A 2 -4.44 82.01 -14.96
N ARG A 3 -3.24 81.79 -15.56
CA ARG A 3 -1.90 82.45 -15.50
C ARG A 3 -1.31 82.42 -14.06
N LEU A 4 -0.04 82.12 -13.76
CA LEU A 4 1.23 81.79 -14.47
C LEU A 4 1.95 80.63 -13.67
N ASN A 5 3.16 80.09 -13.92
CA ASN A 5 4.39 80.62 -14.52
C ASN A 5 5.39 79.51 -14.93
N VAL A 6 6.30 79.81 -15.87
CA VAL A 6 7.48 78.99 -16.25
C VAL A 6 8.73 79.88 -16.07
N PRO A 7 9.93 79.34 -15.75
CA PRO A 7 10.96 79.15 -16.78
C PRO A 7 11.76 77.82 -16.62
N MET A 8 12.27 77.14 -17.66
CA MET A 8 13.42 77.49 -18.54
C MET A 8 14.70 77.81 -17.73
N ARG A 9 15.92 77.28 -17.93
CA ARG A 9 16.69 76.61 -19.02
C ARG A 9 17.77 75.69 -18.34
N PHE A 10 18.73 74.97 -18.96
CA PHE A 10 19.31 74.79 -20.32
C PHE A 10 19.59 73.26 -20.50
N GLY A 11 20.27 72.67 -21.50
CA GLY A 11 20.95 73.11 -22.73
C GLY A 11 22.27 72.35 -22.97
N GLY A 12 22.35 71.57 -24.07
CA GLY A 12 23.57 71.16 -24.82
C GLY A 12 24.56 70.19 -24.14
N CYS A 13 25.46 69.49 -24.85
CA CYS A 13 25.64 69.25 -26.30
C CYS A 13 26.58 68.03 -26.50
N LEU A 14 26.62 67.49 -27.73
CA LEU A 14 27.62 66.60 -28.37
C LEU A 14 28.80 65.99 -27.58
N GLY A 15 29.16 64.75 -27.91
CA GLY A 15 30.58 64.34 -27.92
C GLY A 15 30.87 62.83 -27.85
N TYR A 16 31.36 62.24 -28.94
CA TYR A 16 31.99 60.90 -28.95
C TYR A 16 33.29 60.88 -28.13
N VAL A 17 33.53 59.82 -27.34
CA VAL A 17 34.82 59.09 -27.29
C VAL A 17 34.55 57.60 -27.02
N VAL A 18 35.19 56.72 -27.79
CA VAL A 18 35.27 55.28 -27.50
C VAL A 18 36.46 55.05 -26.56
N LEU A 19 36.25 54.31 -25.46
CA LEU A 19 37.35 53.76 -24.68
C LEU A 19 37.08 52.29 -24.33
N LEU A 20 37.90 51.40 -24.90
CA LEU A 20 37.99 49.99 -24.50
C LEU A 20 38.71 49.89 -23.16
N VAL A 21 38.05 49.35 -22.14
CA VAL A 21 38.71 48.80 -20.94
C VAL A 21 38.08 47.45 -20.64
N ALA A 22 38.84 46.37 -20.83
CA ALA A 22 38.43 45.03 -20.44
C ALA A 22 38.73 44.82 -18.96
N ILE A 23 37.69 44.53 -18.16
CA ILE A 23 37.83 43.96 -16.82
C ILE A 23 36.85 42.78 -16.76
N GLY A 24 37.38 41.58 -16.54
CA GLY A 24 36.56 40.39 -16.37
C GLY A 24 35.80 40.46 -15.05
N LEU A 25 34.49 40.27 -15.11
CA LEU A 25 33.65 40.00 -13.95
C LEU A 25 33.17 38.57 -14.04
N THR A 26 33.59 37.78 -13.06
CA THR A 26 33.22 36.38 -12.88
C THR A 26 31.71 36.25 -12.77
N SER A 27 31.15 35.30 -13.50
CA SER A 27 29.76 34.87 -13.32
C SER A 27 29.58 34.32 -11.90
N LEU A 28 28.90 35.07 -11.03
CA LEU A 28 28.29 34.46 -9.85
C LEU A 28 27.16 33.54 -10.33
N SER A 29 27.45 32.25 -10.38
CA SER A 29 26.42 31.23 -10.43
C SER A 29 25.57 31.34 -9.17
N ALA A 30 24.28 31.64 -9.33
CA ALA A 30 23.31 31.50 -8.27
C ALA A 30 23.17 30.01 -7.92
N SER A 31 23.91 29.55 -6.91
CA SER A 31 23.64 28.26 -6.29
C SER A 31 22.26 28.34 -5.64
N ALA A 32 21.29 27.60 -6.17
CA ALA A 32 20.04 27.36 -5.46
C ALA A 32 20.39 26.79 -4.09
N ALA A 33 19.96 27.47 -3.02
CA ALA A 33 20.11 26.94 -1.68
C ALA A 33 19.23 25.70 -1.57
N GLU A 34 19.86 24.53 -1.45
CA GLU A 34 19.16 23.30 -1.10
C GLU A 34 18.42 23.53 0.22
N GLY A 35 17.10 23.41 0.19
CA GLY A 35 16.28 23.58 1.39
C GLY A 35 16.67 22.53 2.43
N ALA A 36 17.14 22.97 3.59
CA ALA A 36 17.49 22.09 4.70
C ALA A 36 16.26 21.26 5.10
N CYS A 37 16.25 19.99 4.68
CA CYS A 37 15.17 19.07 4.96
C CYS A 37 15.26 18.61 6.43
N ASP A 38 14.27 18.97 7.24
CA ASP A 38 14.19 18.51 8.61
C ASP A 38 13.81 17.03 8.65
N ARG A 39 14.81 16.17 8.90
CA ARG A 39 14.69 14.71 9.00
C ARG A 39 13.90 14.26 10.23
N ASN A 40 13.63 15.16 11.19
CA ASN A 40 12.80 14.92 12.36
C ASN A 40 11.39 15.50 12.22
N ALA A 41 11.09 16.24 11.14
CA ALA A 41 9.75 16.73 10.90
C ALA A 41 8.77 15.56 10.73
N PRO A 42 7.51 15.70 11.19
CA PRO A 42 6.49 14.70 10.91
C PRO A 42 6.37 14.51 9.39
N VAL A 43 6.36 13.26 8.96
CA VAL A 43 6.41 12.89 7.54
C VAL A 43 5.18 13.47 6.82
N ASN A 44 5.38 14.56 6.08
CA ASN A 44 4.35 15.12 5.21
C ASN A 44 4.07 14.13 4.08
N GLU A 45 2.80 13.77 3.90
CA GLU A 45 2.33 12.61 3.12
C GLU A 45 2.39 12.80 1.60
N GLY A 46 3.27 13.69 1.12
CA GLY A 46 3.49 13.97 -0.30
C GLY A 46 4.49 12.99 -0.90
N ILE A 47 4.05 12.29 -1.95
CA ILE A 47 4.80 11.30 -2.75
C ILE A 47 4.78 9.89 -2.14
N GLN A 48 3.89 9.06 -2.68
CA GLN A 48 3.86 7.62 -2.43
C GLN A 48 4.26 6.90 -3.72
N HIS A 49 5.47 6.36 -3.75
CA HIS A 49 5.93 5.50 -4.84
C HIS A 49 6.32 4.14 -4.26
N GLU A 50 5.94 3.08 -4.96
CA GLU A 50 6.53 1.77 -4.71
C GLU A 50 7.93 1.75 -5.32
N GLY A 51 8.87 1.13 -4.61
CA GLY A 51 10.22 0.87 -5.09
C GLY A 51 10.64 -0.55 -4.73
N THR A 52 11.71 -1.00 -5.36
CA THR A 52 12.28 -2.32 -5.09
C THR A 52 13.69 -2.16 -4.55
N VAL A 53 14.07 -2.97 -3.57
CA VAL A 53 15.40 -2.91 -2.97
C VAL A 53 16.44 -3.47 -3.93
N ASN A 54 17.43 -2.66 -4.27
CA ASN A 54 18.55 -2.99 -5.14
C ASN A 54 19.60 -3.86 -4.45
N GLY A 55 20.10 -4.86 -5.17
CA GLY A 55 21.23 -5.67 -4.78
C GLY A 55 21.21 -7.05 -5.45
N ASN A 56 22.15 -7.89 -5.04
CA ASN A 56 22.14 -9.32 -5.35
C ASN A 56 21.36 -10.08 -4.28
N VAL A 57 20.75 -11.21 -4.64
CA VAL A 57 20.04 -12.10 -3.70
C VAL A 57 20.96 -12.47 -2.53
N GLY A 58 20.47 -12.27 -1.30
CA GLY A 58 21.25 -12.49 -0.07
C GLY A 58 22.12 -11.31 0.37
N GLN A 59 22.18 -10.19 -0.38
CA GLN A 59 22.73 -8.95 0.17
C GLN A 59 21.72 -8.31 1.12
N HIS A 60 22.21 -8.03 2.33
CA HIS A 60 21.47 -7.37 3.38
C HIS A 60 21.69 -5.86 3.32
N GLN A 61 20.64 -5.09 3.07
CA GLN A 61 20.68 -3.64 3.12
C GLN A 61 20.27 -3.17 4.52
N HIS A 62 21.15 -2.40 5.17
CA HIS A 62 20.90 -1.87 6.50
C HIS A 62 19.95 -0.66 6.43
N PHE A 63 19.02 -0.57 7.36
CA PHE A 63 18.26 0.66 7.59
C PHE A 63 18.23 1.03 9.07
N CYS A 64 18.10 2.32 9.32
CA CYS A 64 18.09 2.89 10.65
C CYS A 64 16.84 3.78 10.80
N ARG A 65 16.07 3.53 11.87
CA ARG A 65 14.79 4.21 12.11
C ARG A 65 14.96 5.71 12.31
N ASP A 66 16.02 6.10 13.02
CA ASP A 66 16.16 7.42 13.63
C ASP A 66 17.31 8.28 13.03
N GLN A 67 18.27 7.70 12.30
CA GLN A 67 19.40 8.43 11.67
C GLN A 67 19.90 7.77 10.37
N PRO A 68 19.92 8.46 9.21
CA PRO A 68 20.30 7.84 7.92
C PRO A 68 21.78 7.47 7.76
N GLN A 69 22.67 8.05 8.55
CA GLN A 69 24.13 7.84 8.47
C GLN A 69 24.77 7.59 9.83
N ALA A 70 23.97 7.12 10.80
CA ALA A 70 24.53 6.45 11.95
C ALA A 70 25.32 5.22 11.47
N GLY A 71 26.61 5.15 11.79
CA GLY A 71 27.36 3.90 11.64
C GLY A 71 26.67 2.77 12.40
N VAL A 72 26.97 1.51 12.05
CA VAL A 72 26.22 0.33 12.52
C VAL A 72 26.00 0.31 14.05
N ASP A 73 26.97 0.84 14.82
CA ASP A 73 26.96 0.93 16.28
C ASP A 73 25.98 1.96 16.88
N ALA A 74 25.51 2.93 16.09
CA ALA A 74 24.61 4.01 16.53
C ALA A 74 23.13 3.75 16.17
N CYS A 75 22.82 2.64 15.49
CA CYS A 75 21.45 2.27 15.17
C CYS A 75 20.86 1.29 16.20
N THR A 76 20.08 1.81 17.15
CA THR A 76 19.50 1.08 18.30
C THR A 76 18.60 -0.10 17.95
N ALA A 77 18.18 -0.23 16.68
CA ALA A 77 17.46 -1.37 16.15
C ALA A 77 17.77 -1.55 14.67
N SER A 78 18.91 -2.17 14.36
CA SER A 78 19.21 -2.59 12.99
C SER A 78 18.27 -3.71 12.53
N ARG A 79 17.93 -3.63 11.25
CA ARG A 79 17.06 -4.55 10.51
C ARG A 79 17.58 -4.55 9.06
N TYR A 80 17.21 -5.60 8.32
CA TYR A 80 17.72 -5.83 6.97
C TYR A 80 16.58 -5.86 5.97
N LEU A 81 16.79 -5.21 4.83
CA LEU A 81 16.03 -5.46 3.60
C LEU A 81 16.85 -6.43 2.74
N LEU A 82 16.16 -7.29 2.00
CA LEU A 82 16.73 -8.18 1.00
C LEU A 82 16.57 -7.56 -0.39
N ALA A 83 17.53 -7.81 -1.29
CA ALA A 83 17.37 -7.44 -2.69
C ALA A 83 16.11 -8.09 -3.29
N GLY A 84 15.29 -7.29 -3.99
CA GLY A 84 13.98 -7.71 -4.50
C GLY A 84 12.79 -7.40 -3.57
N ASP A 85 13.03 -7.04 -2.30
CA ASP A 85 11.94 -6.64 -1.39
C ASP A 85 11.21 -5.40 -1.94
N ARG A 86 9.87 -5.44 -1.94
CA ARG A 86 9.05 -4.24 -2.21
C ARG A 86 9.07 -3.34 -0.98
N VAL A 87 9.37 -2.07 -1.21
CA VAL A 87 9.35 -1.02 -0.19
C VAL A 87 8.50 0.14 -0.64
N ARG A 88 7.71 0.68 0.27
CA ARG A 88 6.90 1.87 0.02
C ARG A 88 7.69 3.10 0.41
N VAL A 89 8.07 3.91 -0.56
CA VAL A 89 8.70 5.23 -0.30
C VAL A 89 7.64 6.16 0.24
N ILE A 90 7.86 6.65 1.46
CA ILE A 90 6.96 7.55 2.21
C ILE A 90 7.47 9.00 2.12
N SER A 91 8.78 9.20 2.03
CA SER A 91 9.41 10.52 1.94
C SER A 91 10.79 10.45 1.31
N ARG A 92 11.29 11.60 0.83
CA ARG A 92 12.66 11.77 0.32
C ARG A 92 13.31 12.98 0.98
N CYS A 93 14.59 12.88 1.29
CA CYS A 93 15.40 13.93 1.91
C CYS A 93 16.82 13.92 1.32
N GLY A 94 17.03 14.64 0.22
CA GLY A 94 18.27 14.58 -0.54
C GLY A 94 18.49 13.17 -1.09
N ASN A 95 19.65 12.57 -0.77
CA ASN A 95 20.01 11.21 -1.18
C ASN A 95 19.40 10.12 -0.29
N ASP A 96 18.60 10.44 0.73
CA ASP A 96 17.97 9.46 1.61
C ASP A 96 16.47 9.34 1.31
N VAL A 97 15.92 8.12 1.38
CA VAL A 97 14.48 7.85 1.27
C VAL A 97 13.96 7.16 2.52
N TYR A 98 12.83 7.63 3.05
CA TYR A 98 12.16 6.99 4.18
C TYR A 98 11.20 5.94 3.64
N VAL A 99 11.41 4.68 4.02
CA VAL A 99 10.64 3.54 3.50
C VAL A 99 9.86 2.83 4.60
N ALA A 100 8.69 2.31 4.23
CA ALA A 100 8.05 1.19 4.94
C ALA A 100 8.33 -0.12 4.21
N TYR A 101 8.68 -1.13 4.99
CA TYR A 101 8.90 -2.51 4.56
C TYR A 101 8.09 -3.46 5.43
N VAL A 102 7.60 -4.57 4.86
CA VAL A 102 7.00 -5.67 5.62
C VAL A 102 7.65 -6.99 5.24
N GLY A 103 8.57 -7.43 6.10
CA GLY A 103 9.12 -8.78 6.03
C GLY A 103 8.26 -9.76 6.81
N ALA A 104 8.60 -11.05 6.72
CA ALA A 104 7.94 -12.12 7.47
C ALA A 104 7.94 -11.91 9.01
N ASN A 105 8.90 -11.13 9.53
CA ASN A 105 9.03 -10.81 10.95
C ASN A 105 8.40 -9.46 11.35
N GLY A 106 7.54 -8.89 10.50
CA GLY A 106 6.74 -7.68 10.77
C GLY A 106 7.15 -6.44 9.97
N THR A 107 6.34 -5.38 10.10
CA THR A 107 6.62 -4.08 9.49
C THR A 107 7.80 -3.40 10.16
N SER A 108 8.68 -2.82 9.35
CA SER A 108 9.75 -1.94 9.80
C SER A 108 9.79 -0.70 8.92
N MET A 109 10.22 0.42 9.50
CA MET A 109 10.36 1.69 8.79
C MET A 109 11.69 2.33 9.14
N GLY A 110 12.28 3.05 8.19
CA GLY A 110 13.56 3.72 8.39
C GLY A 110 14.04 4.44 7.14
N TRP A 111 15.14 5.17 7.30
CA TRP A 111 15.85 5.77 6.18
C TRP A 111 16.80 4.77 5.56
N VAL A 112 16.87 4.78 4.23
CA VAL A 112 17.86 4.09 3.39
C VAL A 112 18.39 5.06 2.34
N ASP A 113 19.59 4.79 1.84
CA ASP A 113 20.13 5.54 0.69
C ASP A 113 19.24 5.34 -0.55
N ALA A 114 18.97 6.41 -1.30
CA ALA A 114 18.09 6.40 -2.47
C ALA A 114 18.60 5.47 -3.59
N SER A 115 19.90 5.19 -3.67
CA SER A 115 20.46 4.21 -4.61
C SER A 115 20.09 2.76 -4.27
N VAL A 116 19.76 2.49 -3.00
CA VAL A 116 19.31 1.18 -2.53
C VAL A 116 17.85 0.92 -2.90
N VAL A 117 17.07 1.93 -3.29
CA VAL A 117 15.67 1.77 -3.71
C VAL A 117 15.52 2.19 -5.16
N ASP A 118 15.40 1.20 -6.06
CA ASP A 118 15.02 1.53 -7.43
C ASP A 118 13.58 2.04 -7.44
N THR A 119 13.47 3.30 -7.83
CA THR A 119 12.22 4.04 -8.03
C THR A 119 12.00 4.41 -9.50
N HIS A 120 12.93 3.97 -10.36
CA HIS A 120 12.78 3.84 -11.81
C HIS A 120 12.62 2.37 -12.22
N ALA A 121 12.44 1.47 -11.26
CA ALA A 121 12.08 0.07 -11.48
C ALA A 121 10.95 0.06 -12.49
N ALA A 122 11.22 -0.51 -13.67
CA ALA A 122 10.37 -0.34 -14.84
C ALA A 122 8.92 -0.67 -14.47
N PRO A 123 7.92 0.09 -14.96
CA PRO A 123 6.52 -0.16 -14.66
C PRO A 123 6.24 -1.65 -14.92
N TYR A 124 5.85 -2.32 -13.84
CA TYR A 124 5.98 -3.75 -13.68
C TYR A 124 5.50 -4.50 -14.92
N THR A 125 6.41 -5.20 -15.61
CA THR A 125 6.09 -5.93 -16.85
C THR A 125 5.31 -7.19 -16.50
N GLY A 126 4.01 -7.00 -16.23
CA GLY A 126 2.96 -7.99 -16.00
C GLY A 126 3.40 -9.31 -15.39
N GLU A 127 3.10 -9.54 -14.11
CA GLU A 127 3.08 -10.89 -13.56
C GLU A 127 2.31 -11.81 -14.51
N SER A 128 2.97 -12.88 -14.97
CA SER A 128 2.24 -14.00 -15.55
C SER A 128 1.43 -14.63 -14.43
N LEU A 129 0.10 -14.44 -14.50
CA LEU A 129 -0.85 -15.14 -13.65
C LEU A 129 -1.18 -16.52 -14.24
N ASP A 130 -0.41 -17.01 -15.22
CA ASP A 130 -0.64 -18.30 -15.90
C ASP A 130 -0.50 -19.48 -14.94
N TRP A 131 0.38 -19.37 -13.93
CA TRP A 131 0.49 -20.36 -12.86
C TRP A 131 -0.85 -20.53 -12.12
N LEU A 132 -1.47 -19.41 -11.73
CA LEU A 132 -2.72 -19.38 -11.00
C LEU A 132 -3.93 -19.72 -11.90
N ALA A 133 -3.91 -19.29 -13.15
CA ALA A 133 -4.93 -19.59 -14.15
C ALA A 133 -4.95 -21.07 -14.56
N GLY A 134 -3.78 -21.70 -14.63
CA GLY A 134 -3.61 -23.12 -14.97
C GLY A 134 -3.79 -24.08 -13.79
N MET A 135 -3.60 -23.61 -12.56
CA MET A 135 -3.67 -24.44 -11.33
C MET A 135 -4.93 -25.31 -11.19
N PRO A 136 -6.17 -24.83 -11.50
CA PRO A 136 -7.37 -25.66 -11.38
C PRO A 136 -7.38 -26.87 -12.32
N GLU A 137 -6.71 -26.77 -13.47
CA GLU A 137 -6.66 -27.80 -14.52
C GLU A 137 -5.43 -28.70 -14.37
N GLN A 138 -4.27 -28.12 -14.05
CA GLN A 138 -2.98 -28.82 -13.94
C GLN A 138 -2.82 -29.51 -12.58
N HIS A 139 -3.38 -28.92 -11.52
CA HIS A 139 -3.18 -29.30 -10.12
C HIS A 139 -4.50 -29.28 -9.32
N PRO A 140 -5.54 -30.05 -9.72
CA PRO A 140 -6.91 -30.01 -9.15
C PRO A 140 -7.05 -30.43 -7.68
N HIS A 141 -5.94 -30.75 -7.01
CA HIS A 141 -5.88 -31.13 -5.59
C HIS A 141 -4.87 -30.29 -4.79
N TRP A 142 -4.19 -29.34 -5.43
CA TRP A 142 -3.25 -28.47 -4.73
C TRP A 142 -3.99 -27.31 -4.06
N GLN A 143 -3.53 -27.02 -2.86
CA GLN A 143 -3.84 -25.79 -2.15
C GLN A 143 -2.94 -24.68 -2.72
N VAL A 144 -3.39 -23.43 -2.74
CA VAL A 144 -2.61 -22.34 -3.36
C VAL A 144 -1.25 -22.15 -2.69
N ASP A 145 -1.13 -22.43 -1.39
CA ASP A 145 0.14 -22.39 -0.64
C ASP A 145 1.18 -23.44 -1.07
N MET A 146 0.80 -24.43 -1.88
CA MET A 146 1.71 -25.40 -2.49
C MET A 146 2.40 -24.84 -3.75
N ALA A 147 1.91 -23.74 -4.33
CA ALA A 147 2.54 -23.08 -5.46
C ALA A 147 3.69 -22.17 -4.99
N PRO A 148 4.92 -22.32 -5.52
CA PRO A 148 6.07 -21.51 -5.09
C PRO A 148 5.87 -20.01 -5.33
N GLU A 149 5.06 -19.62 -6.32
CA GLU A 149 4.72 -18.24 -6.66
C GLU A 149 3.83 -17.55 -5.61
N TYR A 150 3.12 -18.31 -4.76
CA TYR A 150 2.07 -17.76 -3.89
C TYR A 150 2.57 -16.75 -2.85
N SER A 151 3.71 -17.01 -2.21
CA SER A 151 4.33 -16.08 -1.25
C SER A 151 4.66 -14.73 -1.91
N ASP A 152 5.21 -14.77 -3.12
CA ASP A 152 5.59 -13.58 -3.85
C ASP A 152 4.37 -12.87 -4.42
N PHE A 153 3.34 -13.61 -4.84
CA PHE A 153 2.04 -13.06 -5.24
C PHE A 153 1.39 -12.29 -4.08
N LEU A 154 1.27 -12.90 -2.89
CA LEU A 154 0.76 -12.20 -1.71
C LEU A 154 1.60 -10.96 -1.36
N SER A 155 2.92 -11.03 -1.51
CA SER A 155 3.83 -9.91 -1.24
C SER A 155 3.76 -8.79 -2.27
N ARG A 156 3.22 -9.06 -3.48
CA ARG A 156 2.99 -8.06 -4.53
C ARG A 156 1.61 -7.42 -4.45
N HIS A 157 0.58 -8.17 -4.05
CA HIS A 157 -0.84 -7.76 -4.16
C HIS A 157 -1.53 -7.45 -2.84
N VAL A 158 -1.04 -7.91 -1.69
CA VAL A 158 -1.66 -7.63 -0.39
C VAL A 158 -1.13 -6.31 0.20
N PRO A 159 -2.00 -5.35 0.55
CA PRO A 159 -1.58 -4.12 1.20
C PRO A 159 -0.81 -4.32 2.52
N THR A 160 0.22 -3.51 2.70
CA THR A 160 0.99 -3.44 3.95
C THR A 160 0.12 -2.88 5.07
N TYR A 161 -0.27 -3.74 6.03
CA TYR A 161 -0.96 -3.33 7.25
C TYR A 161 -0.69 -4.31 8.41
N LEU A 162 -0.57 -3.78 9.63
CA LEU A 162 -0.48 -4.55 10.88
C LEU A 162 -1.69 -4.28 11.77
N ALA A 163 -2.35 -5.31 12.27
CA ALA A 163 -3.44 -5.17 13.24
C ALA A 163 -3.42 -6.30 14.27
N TYR A 164 -4.20 -6.13 15.33
CA TYR A 164 -4.72 -7.27 16.07
C TYR A 164 -5.99 -7.77 15.36
N TRP A 165 -5.94 -9.00 14.85
CA TRP A 165 -6.97 -9.56 13.97
C TRP A 165 -7.90 -10.57 14.65
N GLY A 166 -7.78 -10.76 15.97
CA GLY A 166 -8.43 -11.86 16.70
C GLY A 166 -7.80 -13.24 16.46
N MET A 167 -7.24 -13.45 15.26
CA MET A 167 -6.53 -14.66 14.86
C MET A 167 -5.14 -14.78 15.48
N SER A 168 -4.46 -13.66 15.72
CA SER A 168 -3.13 -13.61 16.32
C SER A 168 -3.17 -13.91 17.82
N LYS A 169 -2.01 -14.22 18.41
CA LYS A 169 -1.88 -14.33 19.88
C LYS A 169 -2.34 -13.02 20.53
N GLU A 170 -3.03 -13.12 21.66
CA GLU A 170 -3.56 -11.96 22.39
C GLU A 170 -2.48 -10.87 22.59
N GLY A 171 -2.82 -9.62 22.24
CA GLY A 171 -1.90 -8.48 22.30
C GLY A 171 -0.84 -8.41 21.20
N THR A 172 -0.68 -9.44 20.37
CA THR A 172 0.28 -9.43 19.24
C THR A 172 -0.38 -8.91 17.96
N ARG A 173 0.31 -8.02 17.24
CA ARG A 173 -0.11 -7.58 15.90
C ARG A 173 0.53 -8.48 14.84
N GLN A 174 -0.25 -8.82 13.83
CA GLN A 174 0.12 -9.68 12.71
C GLN A 174 -0.09 -8.92 11.39
N SER A 175 0.61 -9.32 10.33
CA SER A 175 0.47 -8.66 9.02
C SER A 175 -0.80 -9.09 8.29
N LEU A 176 -1.39 -8.20 7.49
CA LEU A 176 -2.52 -8.55 6.63
C LEU A 176 -2.15 -9.71 5.68
N ARG A 177 -0.91 -9.72 5.16
CA ARG A 177 -0.37 -10.81 4.32
C ARG A 177 -0.47 -12.16 5.02
N GLU A 178 0.04 -12.27 6.24
CA GLU A 178 0.01 -13.48 7.05
C GLU A 178 -1.42 -13.87 7.45
N THR A 179 -2.32 -12.90 7.64
CA THR A 179 -3.75 -13.16 7.87
C THR A 179 -4.46 -13.70 6.63
N VAL A 180 -4.15 -13.19 5.44
CA VAL A 180 -4.64 -13.72 4.16
C VAL A 180 -4.08 -15.12 3.93
N GLU A 181 -2.78 -15.33 4.15
CA GLU A 181 -2.11 -16.63 4.06
C GLU A 181 -2.79 -17.67 4.97
N GLN A 182 -3.05 -17.34 6.24
CA GLN A 182 -3.73 -18.23 7.19
C GLN A 182 -5.22 -18.49 6.87
N THR A 183 -5.89 -17.65 6.08
CA THR A 183 -7.33 -17.75 5.77
C THR A 183 -7.63 -18.20 4.34
N VAL A 184 -6.63 -18.18 3.44
CA VAL A 184 -6.75 -18.52 2.00
C VAL A 184 -5.75 -19.58 1.55
N GLY A 185 -4.61 -19.76 2.21
CA GLY A 185 -3.51 -20.63 1.74
C GLY A 185 -3.92 -22.07 1.43
N VAL A 186 -4.77 -22.66 2.28
CA VAL A 186 -5.33 -24.01 2.09
C VAL A 186 -6.46 -24.09 1.05
N GLY A 187 -6.77 -22.99 0.37
CA GLY A 187 -7.81 -22.88 -0.64
C GLY A 187 -7.37 -23.40 -2.00
N HIS A 188 -8.28 -24.08 -2.69
CA HIS A 188 -8.07 -24.47 -4.09
C HIS A 188 -8.54 -23.34 -5.02
N PRO A 189 -7.70 -22.85 -5.96
CA PRO A 189 -8.15 -21.90 -6.96
C PRO A 189 -9.25 -22.46 -7.86
N GLN A 190 -10.27 -21.66 -8.15
CA GLN A 190 -11.40 -22.02 -9.00
C GLN A 190 -11.53 -21.03 -10.15
N ARG A 191 -11.68 -21.52 -11.37
CA ARG A 191 -11.84 -20.68 -12.56
C ARG A 191 -13.32 -20.39 -12.81
N THR A 192 -13.69 -19.11 -12.82
CA THR A 192 -15.06 -18.64 -13.03
C THR A 192 -15.16 -17.83 -14.31
N ASP A 193 -16.17 -18.10 -15.14
CA ASP A 193 -16.45 -17.46 -16.44
C ASP A 193 -15.24 -17.40 -17.40
N GLY A 194 -14.26 -18.30 -17.24
CA GLY A 194 -13.01 -18.35 -18.01
C GLY A 194 -12.03 -17.19 -17.75
N ARG A 195 -12.49 -16.10 -17.13
CA ARG A 195 -11.76 -14.83 -16.90
C ARG A 195 -11.26 -14.66 -15.45
N TYR A 196 -11.99 -15.19 -14.48
CA TYR A 196 -11.71 -14.95 -13.07
C TYR A 196 -11.08 -16.19 -12.43
N VAL A 197 -10.16 -15.97 -11.49
CA VAL A 197 -9.77 -16.99 -10.51
C VAL A 197 -10.25 -16.55 -9.14
N VAL A 198 -10.93 -17.45 -8.45
CA VAL A 198 -11.41 -17.27 -7.09
C VAL A 198 -10.72 -18.30 -6.20
N ILE A 199 -10.09 -17.84 -5.13
CA ILE A 199 -9.48 -18.69 -4.11
C ILE A 199 -10.17 -18.36 -2.80
N ASN A 200 -10.84 -19.33 -2.20
CA ASN A 200 -11.48 -19.16 -0.91
C ASN A 200 -11.18 -20.33 0.01
N ALA A 201 -11.01 -20.02 1.29
CA ALA A 201 -10.83 -21.02 2.33
C ALA A 201 -11.30 -20.49 3.68
N CYS A 202 -11.05 -21.29 4.70
CA CYS A 202 -11.23 -20.93 6.09
C CYS A 202 -9.91 -21.17 6.82
N ARG A 203 -9.69 -20.46 7.93
CA ARG A 203 -8.54 -20.69 8.78
C ARG A 203 -8.61 -22.08 9.40
N ILE A 204 -7.49 -22.81 9.40
CA ILE A 204 -7.43 -24.16 9.98
C ILE A 204 -7.92 -24.11 11.44
N HIS A 205 -8.89 -24.97 11.78
CA HIS A 205 -9.61 -25.03 13.06
C HIS A 205 -10.53 -23.85 13.40
N SER A 206 -10.75 -22.88 12.51
CA SER A 206 -11.60 -21.70 12.76
C SER A 206 -12.35 -21.29 11.47
N CYS A 207 -13.37 -22.05 11.07
CA CYS A 207 -14.09 -21.76 9.83
C CYS A 207 -15.06 -20.57 9.88
N ASP A 208 -15.27 -19.95 11.04
CA ASP A 208 -15.91 -18.63 11.14
C ASP A 208 -14.98 -17.51 10.61
N GLU A 209 -13.66 -17.77 10.53
CA GLU A 209 -12.62 -16.88 10.00
C GLU A 209 -12.25 -17.35 8.59
N GLN A 210 -12.70 -16.60 7.58
CA GLN A 210 -12.70 -17.01 6.18
C GLN A 210 -11.95 -16.02 5.32
N GLY A 211 -11.30 -16.51 4.26
CA GLY A 211 -10.59 -15.68 3.30
C GLY A 211 -11.11 -15.87 1.88
N LEU A 212 -10.95 -14.82 1.09
CA LEU A 212 -11.24 -14.75 -0.34
C LEU A 212 -10.13 -13.97 -1.04
N ILE A 213 -9.64 -14.49 -2.16
CA ILE A 213 -8.86 -13.76 -3.17
C ILE A 213 -9.62 -13.93 -4.49
N TRP A 214 -9.88 -12.81 -5.16
CA TRP A 214 -10.47 -12.73 -6.49
C TRP A 214 -9.49 -12.06 -7.43
N VAL A 215 -9.27 -12.68 -8.59
CA VAL A 215 -8.30 -12.23 -9.59
C VAL A 215 -8.98 -12.14 -10.94
N ASP A 216 -8.90 -10.97 -11.59
CA ASP A 216 -9.31 -10.80 -12.99
C ASP A 216 -8.10 -11.05 -13.89
N LEU A 217 -8.03 -12.22 -14.53
CA LEU A 217 -6.92 -12.58 -15.41
C LEU A 217 -6.79 -11.67 -16.65
N LYS A 218 -7.81 -10.86 -16.98
CA LYS A 218 -7.76 -9.93 -18.13
C LYS A 218 -7.12 -8.59 -17.75
N THR A 219 -7.35 -8.11 -16.54
CA THR A 219 -6.83 -6.81 -16.06
C THR A 219 -5.69 -6.95 -15.05
N HIS A 220 -5.39 -8.19 -14.63
CA HIS A 220 -4.44 -8.54 -13.56
C HIS A 220 -4.80 -7.91 -12.20
N MET A 221 -6.07 -7.52 -12.03
CA MET A 221 -6.59 -6.90 -10.81
C MET A 221 -6.80 -7.96 -9.72
N VAL A 222 -6.30 -7.69 -8.51
CA VAL A 222 -6.43 -8.55 -7.34
C VAL A 222 -7.21 -7.81 -6.24
N ILE A 223 -8.29 -8.44 -5.79
CA ILE A 223 -9.11 -7.95 -4.68
C ILE A 223 -9.33 -9.13 -3.73
N GLY A 224 -9.08 -8.94 -2.44
CA GLY A 224 -9.37 -9.96 -1.45
C GLY A 224 -10.29 -9.48 -0.35
N ALA A 225 -10.82 -10.43 0.40
CA ALA A 225 -11.62 -10.20 1.58
C ALA A 225 -11.28 -11.19 2.69
N VAL A 226 -11.43 -10.76 3.94
CA VAL A 226 -11.24 -11.59 5.13
C VAL A 226 -12.38 -11.33 6.11
N VAL A 227 -13.03 -12.41 6.56
CA VAL A 227 -13.90 -12.40 7.75
C VAL A 227 -13.03 -12.60 8.98
N HIS A 228 -13.11 -11.69 9.94
CA HIS A 228 -12.33 -11.71 11.16
C HIS A 228 -13.12 -11.19 12.36
N TYR A 229 -12.61 -11.44 13.56
CA TYR A 229 -13.19 -10.99 14.82
C TYR A 229 -12.19 -10.10 15.58
N PHE A 230 -12.62 -9.48 16.69
CA PHE A 230 -11.72 -8.79 17.63
C PHE A 230 -10.79 -7.70 17.03
N PHE A 231 -11.14 -7.09 15.89
CA PHE A 231 -10.26 -6.12 15.20
C PHE A 231 -9.86 -4.94 16.10
N ASN A 232 -8.60 -4.92 16.55
CA ASN A 232 -8.08 -3.97 17.54
C ASN A 232 -9.04 -3.76 18.74
N SER A 233 -9.79 -4.80 19.13
CA SER A 233 -10.89 -4.72 20.10
C SER A 233 -11.11 -6.04 20.82
N SER A 234 -11.54 -6.02 22.08
CA SER A 234 -11.96 -7.22 22.81
C SER A 234 -13.37 -7.71 22.44
N ARG A 235 -14.06 -7.07 21.49
CA ARG A 235 -15.44 -7.40 21.11
C ARG A 235 -15.48 -8.49 20.03
N TYR A 236 -16.18 -9.58 20.34
CA TYR A 236 -16.37 -10.72 19.43
C TYR A 236 -17.48 -10.44 18.40
N ASP A 237 -17.18 -9.55 17.47
CA ASP A 237 -18.09 -9.14 16.39
C ASP A 237 -17.52 -9.55 15.03
N ARG A 238 -18.34 -10.22 14.20
CA ARG A 238 -18.03 -10.59 12.81
C ARG A 238 -17.76 -9.34 12.00
N GLN A 239 -16.56 -9.20 11.43
CA GLN A 239 -16.13 -8.03 10.67
C GLN A 239 -15.59 -8.46 9.31
N LEU A 240 -15.84 -7.63 8.29
CA LEU A 240 -15.33 -7.83 6.95
C LEU A 240 -14.22 -6.81 6.69
N LEU A 241 -13.04 -7.28 6.32
CA LEU A 241 -12.04 -6.46 5.66
C LEU A 241 -12.02 -6.82 4.18
N VAL A 242 -12.15 -5.83 3.32
CA VAL A 242 -11.81 -5.92 1.89
C VAL A 242 -10.45 -5.22 1.67
N TRP A 243 -9.63 -5.72 0.76
CA TRP A 243 -8.32 -5.14 0.46
C TRP A 243 -7.98 -5.26 -1.02
N SER A 244 -7.20 -4.30 -1.53
CA SER A 244 -6.64 -4.32 -2.88
C SER A 244 -5.60 -3.21 -3.03
N LEU A 245 -4.64 -3.37 -3.94
CA LEU A 245 -3.78 -2.28 -4.40
C LEU A 245 -4.34 -1.58 -5.66
N ASP A 246 -5.25 -2.24 -6.38
CA ASP A 246 -5.72 -1.83 -7.72
C ASP A 246 -6.99 -0.98 -7.72
N VAL A 247 -7.79 -1.05 -6.64
CA VAL A 247 -9.06 -0.30 -6.52
C VAL A 247 -9.08 0.63 -5.32
N GLN A 248 -9.98 1.62 -5.38
CA GLN A 248 -10.25 2.53 -4.26
C GLN A 248 -11.50 2.08 -3.50
N SER A 249 -11.65 2.56 -2.26
CA SER A 249 -12.86 2.34 -1.47
C SER A 249 -14.10 2.81 -2.25
N GLY A 250 -15.07 1.92 -2.37
CA GLY A 250 -16.35 2.19 -3.04
C GLY A 250 -16.34 2.09 -4.56
N HIS A 251 -15.28 1.57 -5.19
CA HIS A 251 -15.18 1.43 -6.65
C HIS A 251 -14.77 0.00 -7.05
N PHE A 252 -15.61 -0.98 -6.72
CA PHE A 252 -15.30 -2.39 -6.98
C PHE A 252 -15.98 -2.89 -8.28
N PRO A 253 -15.37 -3.86 -9.00
CA PRO A 253 -16.03 -4.53 -10.12
C PRO A 253 -17.29 -5.27 -9.68
N GLU A 254 -18.37 -5.17 -10.47
CA GLU A 254 -19.63 -5.89 -10.21
C GLU A 254 -19.42 -7.40 -10.04
N ALA A 255 -18.57 -8.02 -10.88
CA ALA A 255 -18.22 -9.43 -10.79
C ALA A 255 -17.52 -9.82 -9.47
N PHE A 256 -16.72 -8.91 -8.88
CA PHE A 256 -16.17 -9.13 -7.54
C PHE A 256 -17.28 -9.09 -6.49
N VAL A 257 -18.22 -8.14 -6.58
CA VAL A 257 -19.32 -8.02 -5.61
C VAL A 257 -20.25 -9.24 -5.66
N GLU A 258 -20.57 -9.76 -6.84
CA GLU A 258 -21.37 -10.99 -6.95
C GLU A 258 -20.61 -12.23 -6.46
N THR A 259 -19.28 -12.28 -6.66
CA THR A 259 -18.44 -13.31 -6.03
C THR A 259 -18.49 -13.20 -4.51
N LEU A 260 -18.36 -11.98 -3.96
CA LEU A 260 -18.37 -11.69 -2.53
C LEU A 260 -19.70 -12.06 -1.88
N LYS A 261 -20.84 -11.78 -2.52
CA LYS A 261 -22.17 -12.22 -2.09
C LYS A 261 -22.29 -13.74 -2.08
N THR A 262 -21.83 -14.40 -3.15
CA THR A 262 -21.86 -15.86 -3.28
C THR A 262 -21.05 -16.53 -2.18
N TRP A 263 -19.83 -16.04 -1.94
CA TRP A 263 -18.94 -16.50 -0.87
C TRP A 263 -19.49 -16.23 0.53
N ASN A 264 -20.14 -15.08 0.75
CA ASN A 264 -20.81 -14.75 2.02
C ASN A 264 -22.17 -15.46 2.19
N HIS A 265 -22.59 -16.32 1.25
CA HIS A 265 -23.89 -17.00 1.22
C HIS A 265 -25.11 -16.06 1.24
N GLY A 266 -24.94 -14.83 0.75
CA GLY A 266 -25.98 -13.80 0.68
C GLY A 266 -25.41 -12.38 0.73
N ASP A 267 -26.29 -11.39 0.78
CA ASP A 267 -25.90 -9.99 0.82
C ASP A 267 -24.99 -9.68 2.04
N VAL A 268 -23.91 -8.95 1.76
CA VAL A 268 -23.08 -8.34 2.79
C VAL A 268 -23.93 -7.25 3.46
N ASN A 269 -24.26 -7.44 4.73
CA ASN A 269 -25.12 -6.54 5.50
C ASN A 269 -24.37 -5.99 6.72
N ILE A 270 -24.66 -4.75 7.12
CA ILE A 270 -24.06 -4.10 8.30
C ILE A 270 -25.11 -3.95 9.39
N ASP A 271 -24.77 -4.38 10.61
CA ASP A 271 -25.57 -4.17 11.83
C ASP A 271 -24.64 -3.83 13.00
N THR A 272 -24.68 -2.56 13.40
CA THR A 272 -23.91 -2.00 14.52
C THR A 272 -24.67 -2.05 15.85
N GLY A 273 -25.84 -2.69 15.89
CA GLY A 273 -26.72 -2.74 17.05
C GLY A 273 -26.10 -3.41 18.29
N PRO A 274 -26.62 -3.13 19.49
CA PRO A 274 -26.19 -3.81 20.71
C PRO A 274 -26.61 -5.28 20.69
N ARG A 275 -25.66 -6.19 20.46
CA ARG A 275 -25.90 -7.64 20.49
C ARG A 275 -25.64 -8.22 21.90
N PRO A 276 -26.55 -9.05 22.46
CA PRO A 276 -26.28 -9.78 23.69
C PRO A 276 -25.23 -10.88 23.45
N LEU A 277 -24.33 -11.09 24.41
CA LEU A 277 -23.29 -12.12 24.41
C LEU A 277 -23.88 -13.53 24.68
N ASN A 278 -24.83 -13.96 23.86
CA ASN A 278 -25.43 -15.29 23.95
C ASN A 278 -24.56 -16.32 23.22
N ASN A 279 -23.63 -16.94 23.95
CA ASN A 279 -22.72 -18.01 23.52
C ASN A 279 -23.40 -19.31 23.01
N GLY A 280 -24.71 -19.32 22.78
CA GLY A 280 -25.49 -20.49 22.39
C GLY A 280 -25.60 -20.70 20.88
N ASP A 281 -25.32 -19.66 20.09
CA ASP A 281 -25.60 -19.64 18.65
C ASP A 281 -24.30 -19.92 17.88
N ARG A 282 -24.09 -21.17 17.46
CA ARG A 282 -22.78 -21.76 17.13
C ARG A 282 -22.34 -21.69 15.65
N SER A 283 -23.07 -20.96 14.81
CA SER A 283 -22.63 -20.61 13.45
C SER A 283 -22.75 -19.10 13.27
N HIS A 284 -21.67 -18.45 12.84
CA HIS A 284 -21.65 -17.02 12.52
C HIS A 284 -21.85 -16.74 11.02
N GLU A 285 -22.04 -17.79 10.21
CA GLU A 285 -22.44 -17.71 8.81
C GLU A 285 -23.78 -16.96 8.67
N ASN A 286 -23.95 -16.23 7.56
CA ASN A 286 -25.11 -15.36 7.27
C ASN A 286 -25.42 -14.25 8.30
N ARG A 287 -24.60 -14.04 9.34
CA ARG A 287 -24.78 -12.90 10.25
C ARG A 287 -24.34 -11.60 9.59
N PRO A 288 -25.07 -10.48 9.78
CA PRO A 288 -24.61 -9.19 9.34
C PRO A 288 -23.33 -8.81 10.09
N PHE A 289 -22.40 -8.21 9.35
CA PHE A 289 -21.13 -7.71 9.85
C PHE A 289 -21.36 -6.51 10.77
N TYR A 290 -20.57 -6.41 11.83
CA TYR A 290 -20.56 -5.21 12.67
C TYR A 290 -19.91 -4.02 11.96
N ALA A 291 -18.91 -4.29 11.14
CA ALA A 291 -18.26 -3.30 10.29
C ALA A 291 -17.73 -3.96 9.01
N VAL A 292 -17.83 -3.24 7.90
CA VAL A 292 -17.08 -3.51 6.67
C VAL A 292 -16.00 -2.43 6.55
N ARG A 293 -14.77 -2.82 6.24
CA ARG A 293 -13.64 -1.91 6.07
C ARG A 293 -12.89 -2.19 4.78
N PHE A 294 -12.14 -1.20 4.32
CA PHE A 294 -11.26 -1.30 3.17
C PHE A 294 -9.83 -0.89 3.54
N ILE A 295 -8.83 -1.61 3.03
CA ILE A 295 -7.43 -1.18 3.02
C ILE A 295 -6.94 -1.12 1.57
N GLY A 296 -6.50 0.06 1.14
CA GLY A 296 -5.98 0.32 -0.21
C GLY A 296 -4.45 0.38 -0.26
N ALA A 297 -3.93 0.77 -1.43
CA ALA A 297 -2.52 1.11 -1.62
C ALA A 297 -2.02 2.25 -0.70
N ASP A 298 -2.92 3.10 -0.18
CA ASP A 298 -2.58 4.11 0.81
C ASP A 298 -2.25 3.53 2.20
N GLY A 299 -2.52 2.24 2.43
CA GLY A 299 -2.28 1.54 3.70
C GLY A 299 -3.15 2.04 4.86
N ARG A 300 -4.21 2.82 4.58
CA ARG A 300 -5.16 3.30 5.57
C ARG A 300 -6.37 2.39 5.64
N VAL A 301 -7.06 2.45 6.78
CA VAL A 301 -8.33 1.76 6.98
C VAL A 301 -9.46 2.75 6.74
N ALA A 302 -10.20 2.56 5.64
CA ALA A 302 -11.49 3.22 5.43
C ALA A 302 -12.61 2.36 6.01
N VAL A 303 -13.62 2.98 6.64
CA VAL A 303 -14.87 2.29 7.00
C VAL A 303 -15.84 2.42 5.82
N LEU A 304 -16.50 1.32 5.46
CA LEU A 304 -17.51 1.30 4.41
C LEU A 304 -18.90 1.32 5.05
N ASP A 305 -19.41 2.51 5.37
CA ASP A 305 -20.68 2.69 6.11
C ASP A 305 -21.95 2.28 5.32
N ASP A 306 -21.80 1.98 4.03
CA ASP A 306 -22.89 1.52 3.17
C ASP A 306 -22.34 0.52 2.16
N VAL A 307 -22.85 -0.72 2.22
CA VAL A 307 -22.42 -1.81 1.33
C VAL A 307 -22.84 -1.56 -0.12
N ARG A 308 -23.84 -0.70 -0.37
CA ARG A 308 -24.19 -0.27 -1.74
C ARG A 308 -23.09 0.57 -2.39
N LYS A 309 -22.09 1.05 -1.61
CA LYS A 309 -20.85 1.60 -2.16
C LYS A 309 -19.95 0.52 -2.76
N LEU A 310 -20.08 -0.77 -2.39
CA LEU A 310 -19.38 -1.84 -3.11
C LEU A 310 -19.80 -1.89 -4.58
N THR A 311 -21.07 -1.61 -4.87
CA THR A 311 -21.65 -1.59 -6.23
C THR A 311 -21.60 -0.23 -6.94
N GLN A 312 -20.92 0.79 -6.40
CA GLN A 312 -20.79 2.07 -7.12
C GLN A 312 -19.78 1.92 -8.25
N ALA A 313 -20.31 1.67 -9.44
CA ALA A 313 -19.52 1.49 -10.65
C ALA A 313 -18.61 2.70 -10.89
N ALA A 314 -17.33 2.42 -11.16
CA ALA A 314 -16.46 3.40 -11.79
C ALA A 314 -17.10 3.81 -13.13
N SER A 315 -17.62 5.03 -13.18
CA SER A 315 -18.08 5.62 -14.43
C SER A 315 -16.86 5.89 -15.33
N PRO A 316 -16.96 5.62 -16.65
CA PRO A 316 -15.86 5.79 -17.59
C PRO A 316 -15.46 7.26 -17.80
#